data_AF-A0A226F185-F1
#
_entry.id   AF-A0A226F185-F1
#
_cell.length_a   1.000
_cell.length_b   1.000
_cell.length_c   1.000
_cell.angle_alpha   90.00
_cell.angle_beta   90.00
_cell.angle_gamma   90.00
#
_symmetry.space_group_name_H-M   'P 1'
#
loop_
_entity.id
_entity.type
_entity.pdbx_description
1 polymer ?
#
loop_
_entity_poly.entity_id
_entity_poly.type
_entity_poly.pdbx_seq_one_letter_code
_entity_poly.pdbx_strand_id
1 'polypeptide(L)'
;MKIFTLICCISVQILLVSSSNISRFNVSNLTHFDKEAASELVKFLEPYKTDIQKWFWEISGTSYNSPHFKNDPGKIGTLADYITCEICVPALPLVKLLVQFGVQPVDIIGVLTIACQVLNLAPKPEICEPTISSYATPILYMIENKPEIPDDDFCGIINPGCRTISPHLRDWTVDISPPNGKKTRKTLPKDGLPAQTELTKILQFTDLHLDLDYVPGMDAACGLPVCCRATDGTPTNPGNAAGKWGHFSCALPEPALKGMYEHAANTHSDVKFIFLTGDYIHSGIWLYGVDENTRHHVAITTWLQSAFESIGPEIYPLVGNHEPDVVNMYPPEETWADFPLRWMYHSVADAFGDFLPADQMELFLKYGYYTVISKADPNLRIIALNTNLCYINNFWLPYNATDTSGQLQWFADRLQEAEDAGQAVFLLGHIFPGWFLYFLWS
;
A
#
# COMPACT_ATOMS: atom_id res chain seq x y z
N MET A 1 3.72 -28.56 -11.54
CA MET A 1 4.35 -28.59 -10.19
C MET A 1 5.61 -27.73 -10.03
N LYS A 2 6.17 -27.09 -11.08
CA LYS A 2 7.37 -26.22 -11.00
C LYS A 2 7.21 -24.82 -11.64
N ILE A 3 5.97 -24.40 -11.92
CA ILE A 3 5.56 -23.02 -12.27
C ILE A 3 4.55 -22.50 -11.20
N PHE A 4 4.26 -23.35 -10.21
CA PHE A 4 3.00 -23.42 -9.46
C PHE A 4 2.97 -22.62 -8.17
N THR A 5 3.90 -21.70 -8.09
CA THR A 5 4.55 -21.34 -6.85
C THR A 5 4.97 -19.89 -7.06
N LEU A 6 5.65 -19.61 -8.15
CA LEU A 6 6.24 -18.33 -8.46
C LEU A 6 5.32 -17.10 -8.57
N ILE A 7 4.02 -17.29 -8.79
CA ILE A 7 2.99 -16.24 -8.76
C ILE A 7 2.57 -15.91 -7.32
N CYS A 8 2.93 -16.72 -6.33
CA CYS A 8 2.30 -16.66 -5.01
C CYS A 8 2.64 -15.42 -4.15
N CYS A 9 3.41 -14.45 -4.66
CA CYS A 9 3.45 -13.10 -4.06
C CYS A 9 2.39 -12.15 -4.65
N ILE A 10 1.87 -12.42 -5.84
CA ILE A 10 0.70 -11.70 -6.38
C ILE A 10 -0.57 -12.11 -5.59
N SER A 11 -0.54 -13.26 -4.91
CA SER A 11 -1.67 -13.78 -4.14
C SER A 11 -1.92 -13.14 -2.77
N VAL A 12 -1.01 -12.42 -2.09
CA VAL A 12 -1.39 -11.81 -0.79
C VAL A 12 -2.36 -10.64 -1.00
N GLN A 13 -2.26 -9.92 -2.13
CA GLN A 13 -3.24 -8.90 -2.50
C GLN A 13 -4.45 -9.44 -3.25
N ILE A 14 -4.30 -10.47 -4.10
CA ILE A 14 -5.44 -11.15 -4.74
C ILE A 14 -6.26 -11.98 -3.72
N LEU A 15 -5.81 -12.17 -2.46
CA LEU A 15 -6.50 -12.95 -1.43
C LEU A 15 -7.32 -12.15 -0.42
N LEU A 16 -7.21 -10.82 -0.36
CA LEU A 16 -8.15 -10.00 0.45
C LEU A 16 -9.59 -9.97 -0.17
N VAL A 17 -9.87 -10.82 -1.15
CA VAL A 17 -10.59 -10.39 -2.35
C VAL A 17 -11.69 -11.31 -2.85
N SER A 18 -11.84 -12.55 -2.39
CA SER A 18 -12.95 -13.34 -2.95
C SER A 18 -13.56 -14.43 -2.10
N SER A 19 -14.89 -14.36 -2.03
CA SER A 19 -15.80 -15.48 -1.93
C SER A 19 -16.62 -15.62 -3.23
N SER A 20 -16.54 -16.82 -3.83
CA SER A 20 -17.55 -17.48 -4.69
C SER A 20 -17.72 -17.17 -6.20
N ASN A 21 -17.84 -18.30 -6.91
CA ASN A 21 -18.50 -18.65 -8.19
C ASN A 21 -17.82 -18.48 -9.57
N ILE A 22 -17.84 -19.59 -10.32
CA ILE A 22 -16.94 -20.01 -11.41
C ILE A 22 -17.77 -20.37 -12.65
N SER A 23 -17.39 -19.92 -13.86
CA SER A 23 -17.39 -20.76 -15.08
C SER A 23 -16.76 -20.12 -16.35
N ARG A 24 -16.06 -20.99 -17.12
CA ARG A 24 -15.64 -20.95 -18.55
C ARG A 24 -14.51 -20.01 -19.00
N PHE A 25 -13.39 -20.62 -19.42
CA PHE A 25 -12.26 -19.98 -20.12
C PHE A 25 -12.25 -20.33 -21.62
N ASN A 26 -11.82 -19.40 -22.47
CA ASN A 26 -11.67 -19.56 -23.92
C ASN A 26 -10.27 -19.11 -24.37
N VAL A 27 -9.50 -20.05 -24.96
CA VAL A 27 -8.08 -19.91 -25.34
C VAL A 27 -7.86 -18.90 -26.50
N SER A 28 -8.93 -18.39 -27.11
CA SER A 28 -8.85 -17.51 -28.28
C SER A 28 -8.38 -16.07 -28.01
N ASN A 29 -8.28 -15.64 -26.74
CA ASN A 29 -7.91 -14.26 -26.37
C ASN A 29 -6.41 -14.03 -26.11
N LEU A 30 -5.55 -15.04 -26.27
CA LEU A 30 -4.11 -14.90 -26.07
C LEU A 30 -3.44 -14.34 -27.33
N THR A 31 -2.95 -13.11 -27.26
CA THR A 31 -2.34 -12.39 -28.40
C THR A 31 -0.81 -12.50 -28.46
N HIS A 32 -0.14 -12.88 -27.36
CA HIS A 32 1.33 -12.79 -27.27
C HIS A 32 2.07 -14.07 -26.85
N PHE A 33 1.37 -15.13 -26.44
CA PHE A 33 1.98 -16.43 -26.12
C PHE A 33 1.68 -17.43 -27.23
N ASP A 34 2.64 -18.29 -27.59
CA ASP A 34 2.41 -19.36 -28.58
C ASP A 34 1.14 -20.14 -28.21
N LYS A 35 0.15 -20.11 -29.11
CA LYS A 35 -1.17 -20.72 -28.88
C LYS A 35 -1.06 -22.22 -28.61
N GLU A 36 -0.05 -22.88 -29.19
CA GLU A 36 0.21 -24.29 -28.96
C GLU A 36 0.77 -24.52 -27.55
N ALA A 37 1.75 -23.71 -27.13
CA ALA A 37 2.29 -23.73 -25.77
C ALA A 37 1.22 -23.38 -24.70
N ALA A 38 0.35 -22.39 -24.97
CA ALA A 38 -0.79 -22.06 -24.10
C ALA A 38 -1.74 -23.26 -23.96
N SER A 39 -2.05 -23.93 -25.07
CA SER A 39 -2.94 -25.08 -25.08
C SER A 39 -2.36 -26.25 -24.28
N GLU A 40 -1.07 -26.54 -24.44
CA GLU A 40 -0.38 -27.58 -23.67
C GLU A 40 -0.29 -27.24 -22.18
N LEU A 41 -0.04 -25.97 -21.84
CA LEU A 41 -0.08 -25.52 -20.44
C LEU A 41 -1.47 -25.74 -19.84
N VAL A 42 -2.54 -25.32 -20.51
CA VAL A 42 -3.92 -25.55 -20.05
C VAL A 42 -4.18 -27.04 -19.82
N LYS A 43 -3.84 -27.90 -20.78
CA LYS A 43 -3.98 -29.37 -20.65
C LYS A 43 -3.20 -29.93 -19.46
N PHE A 44 -2.03 -29.38 -19.19
CA PHE A 44 -1.20 -29.77 -18.06
C PHE A 44 -1.80 -29.35 -16.71
N LEU A 45 -2.46 -28.18 -16.62
CA LEU A 45 -2.97 -27.63 -15.36
C LEU A 45 -4.35 -28.16 -14.97
N GLU A 46 -5.21 -28.38 -15.95
CA GLU A 46 -6.62 -28.77 -15.72
C GLU A 46 -6.78 -29.98 -14.77
N PRO A 47 -5.99 -31.06 -14.87
CA PRO A 47 -6.14 -32.23 -14.00
C PRO A 47 -5.86 -31.94 -12.51
N TYR A 48 -5.04 -30.93 -12.21
CA TYR A 48 -4.62 -30.60 -10.86
C TYR A 48 -5.43 -29.44 -10.26
N LYS A 49 -6.26 -28.78 -11.07
CA LYS A 49 -6.98 -27.55 -10.72
C LYS A 49 -7.65 -27.62 -9.36
N THR A 50 -8.45 -28.65 -9.11
CA THR A 50 -9.19 -28.81 -7.85
C THR A 50 -8.27 -29.01 -6.65
N ASP A 51 -7.18 -29.77 -6.80
CA ASP A 51 -6.23 -30.01 -5.71
C ASP A 51 -5.46 -28.74 -5.34
N ILE A 52 -5.01 -27.98 -6.35
CA ILE A 52 -4.32 -26.71 -6.14
C ILE A 52 -5.27 -25.68 -5.54
N GLN A 53 -6.50 -25.58 -6.05
CA GLN A 53 -7.52 -24.68 -5.50
C GLN A 53 -7.83 -25.01 -4.04
N LYS A 54 -8.09 -26.29 -3.74
CA LYS A 54 -8.39 -26.73 -2.38
C LYS A 54 -7.24 -26.42 -1.42
N TRP A 55 -6.02 -26.72 -1.83
CA TRP A 55 -4.82 -26.37 -1.09
C TRP A 55 -4.72 -24.85 -0.85
N PHE A 56 -4.83 -24.06 -1.91
CA PHE A 56 -4.77 -22.59 -1.84
C PHE A 56 -5.82 -21.99 -0.88
N TRP A 57 -7.09 -22.43 -0.97
CA TRP A 57 -8.21 -21.92 -0.17
C TRP A 57 -8.24 -22.43 1.28
N GLU A 58 -7.81 -23.66 1.55
CA GLU A 58 -7.69 -24.18 2.93
C GLU A 58 -6.57 -23.46 3.69
N ILE A 59 -5.55 -22.98 2.97
CA ILE A 59 -4.38 -22.31 3.54
C ILE A 59 -4.60 -20.82 3.77
N SER A 60 -5.27 -20.11 2.86
CA SER A 60 -5.51 -18.67 3.01
C SER A 60 -6.35 -18.30 4.24
N GLY A 61 -7.09 -19.26 4.83
CA GLY A 61 -7.96 -19.05 5.99
C GLY A 61 -7.46 -19.65 7.32
N THR A 62 -6.26 -20.25 7.39
CA THR A 62 -5.77 -20.93 8.60
C THR A 62 -4.49 -20.32 9.15
N SER A 63 -4.38 -20.21 10.48
CA SER A 63 -3.14 -19.84 11.17
C SER A 63 -2.25 -21.09 11.36
N TYR A 64 -0.94 -20.97 11.13
CA TYR A 64 0.00 -22.10 11.19
C TYR A 64 1.31 -21.75 11.89
N ASN A 65 1.72 -22.59 12.83
CA ASN A 65 3.01 -22.47 13.51
C ASN A 65 4.13 -23.06 12.65
N SER A 66 4.78 -22.23 11.85
CA SER A 66 5.88 -22.65 10.99
C SER A 66 7.18 -22.91 11.76
N PRO A 67 7.97 -23.94 11.39
CA PRO A 67 9.28 -24.22 11.98
C PRO A 67 10.33 -23.14 11.71
N HIS A 68 10.13 -22.24 10.73
CA HIS A 68 11.02 -21.11 10.44
C HIS A 68 10.81 -19.91 11.38
N PHE A 69 9.67 -19.84 12.07
CA PHE A 69 9.33 -18.77 13.02
C PHE A 69 9.63 -19.15 14.49
N LYS A 70 10.32 -20.28 14.71
CA LYS A 70 10.48 -20.92 16.04
C LYS A 70 11.18 -20.10 17.12
N ASN A 71 11.78 -18.96 16.80
CA ASN A 71 12.60 -18.18 17.73
C ASN A 71 12.14 -16.72 17.94
N ASP A 72 10.99 -16.29 17.41
CA ASP A 72 10.46 -14.94 17.64
C ASP A 72 9.20 -15.01 18.53
N PRO A 73 9.23 -14.61 19.82
CA PRO A 73 8.17 -14.87 20.80
C PRO A 73 6.80 -14.21 20.52
N GLY A 74 6.62 -13.54 19.38
CA GLY A 74 5.43 -12.74 19.06
C GLY A 74 4.71 -13.05 17.74
N LYS A 75 5.08 -14.09 16.96
CA LYS A 75 4.54 -14.27 15.60
C LYS A 75 3.98 -15.66 15.32
N ILE A 76 2.66 -15.76 15.32
CA ILE A 76 1.94 -16.76 14.54
C ILE A 76 1.81 -16.16 13.13
N GLY A 77 2.63 -16.59 12.17
CA GLY A 77 2.38 -16.29 10.77
C GLY A 77 1.10 -16.98 10.31
N THR A 78 0.42 -16.44 9.30
CA THR A 78 -0.66 -17.18 8.64
C THR A 78 -0.06 -18.35 7.86
N LEU A 79 -0.83 -19.41 7.59
CA LEU A 79 -0.37 -20.48 6.71
C LEU A 79 -0.06 -19.94 5.30
N ALA A 80 -0.74 -18.86 4.88
CA ALA A 80 -0.42 -18.14 3.66
C ALA A 80 1.00 -17.54 3.68
N ASP A 81 1.44 -16.94 4.78
CA ASP A 81 2.81 -16.42 4.93
C ASP A 81 3.85 -17.54 4.84
N TYR A 82 3.58 -18.68 5.48
CA TYR A 82 4.45 -19.86 5.36
C TYR A 82 4.57 -20.35 3.91
N ILE A 83 3.44 -20.42 3.21
CA ILE A 83 3.43 -20.91 1.84
C ILE A 83 4.12 -19.92 0.92
N THR A 84 3.80 -18.64 0.97
CA THR A 84 4.53 -17.60 0.22
C THR A 84 6.05 -17.72 0.42
N CYS A 85 6.51 -18.10 1.61
CA CYS A 85 7.92 -18.34 1.88
C CYS A 85 8.49 -19.59 1.18
N GLU A 86 7.90 -20.77 1.43
CA GLU A 86 8.31 -22.04 0.83
C GLU A 86 8.26 -22.01 -0.70
N ILE A 87 7.48 -21.07 -1.20
CA ILE A 87 7.27 -20.84 -2.59
C ILE A 87 8.28 -19.88 -3.20
N CYS A 88 8.52 -18.73 -2.58
CA CYS A 88 9.40 -17.70 -3.12
C CYS A 88 10.81 -18.25 -3.36
N VAL A 89 11.32 -19.02 -2.39
CA VAL A 89 12.70 -19.53 -2.38
C VAL A 89 13.07 -20.40 -3.58
N PRO A 90 12.29 -21.44 -3.96
CA PRO A 90 12.60 -22.23 -5.16
C PRO A 90 12.20 -21.54 -6.46
N ALA A 91 11.27 -20.59 -6.39
CA ALA A 91 10.68 -20.01 -7.57
C ALA A 91 11.54 -18.88 -8.14
N LEU A 92 12.01 -17.94 -7.30
CA LEU A 92 12.82 -16.82 -7.74
C LEU A 92 14.08 -17.25 -8.53
N PRO A 93 14.85 -18.27 -8.10
CA PRO A 93 15.96 -18.81 -8.89
C PRO A 93 15.52 -19.33 -10.27
N LEU A 94 14.33 -19.91 -10.37
CA LEU A 94 13.79 -20.40 -11.65
C LEU A 94 13.47 -19.22 -12.58
N VAL A 95 12.89 -18.12 -12.10
CA VAL A 95 12.70 -16.91 -12.92
C VAL A 95 14.02 -16.37 -13.39
N LYS A 96 14.97 -16.19 -12.47
CA LYS A 96 16.31 -15.72 -12.80
C LYS A 96 16.93 -16.58 -13.89
N LEU A 97 16.79 -17.90 -13.80
CA LEU A 97 17.27 -18.84 -14.82
C LEU A 97 16.54 -18.68 -16.17
N LEU A 98 15.21 -18.51 -16.17
CA LEU A 98 14.43 -18.28 -17.40
C LEU A 98 14.85 -16.99 -18.09
N VAL A 99 15.00 -15.90 -17.34
CA VAL A 99 15.50 -14.61 -17.85
C VAL A 99 16.93 -14.76 -18.38
N GLN A 100 17.82 -15.46 -17.66
CA GLN A 100 19.18 -15.76 -18.12
C GLN A 100 19.21 -16.58 -19.41
N PHE A 101 18.23 -17.46 -19.64
CA PHE A 101 18.07 -18.18 -20.90
C PHE A 101 17.38 -17.38 -22.01
N GLY A 102 17.09 -16.10 -21.77
CA GLY A 102 16.53 -15.19 -22.77
C GLY A 102 15.01 -15.30 -22.94
N VAL A 103 14.30 -15.95 -22.01
CA VAL A 103 12.84 -15.93 -21.98
C VAL A 103 12.39 -14.49 -21.72
N GLN A 104 11.54 -13.96 -22.58
CA GLN A 104 11.14 -12.55 -22.50
C GLN A 104 10.17 -12.34 -21.32
N PRO A 105 10.24 -11.18 -20.63
CA PRO A 105 9.30 -10.85 -19.56
C PRO A 105 7.83 -11.01 -19.94
N VAL A 106 7.46 -10.66 -21.17
CA VAL A 106 6.10 -10.81 -21.70
C VAL A 106 5.64 -12.27 -21.74
N ASP A 107 6.54 -13.21 -22.03
CA ASP A 107 6.22 -14.64 -22.06
C ASP A 107 6.01 -15.17 -20.64
N ILE A 108 6.85 -14.71 -19.70
CA ILE A 108 6.70 -15.04 -18.27
C ILE A 108 5.33 -14.53 -17.80
N ILE A 109 5.02 -13.25 -17.99
CA ILE A 109 3.73 -12.64 -17.64
C ILE A 109 2.57 -13.44 -18.25
N GLY A 110 2.65 -13.78 -19.55
CA GLY A 110 1.63 -14.58 -20.23
C GLY A 110 1.39 -15.95 -19.58
N VAL A 111 2.45 -16.67 -19.23
CA VAL A 111 2.35 -17.94 -18.49
C VAL A 111 1.68 -17.74 -17.13
N LEU A 112 2.06 -16.69 -16.41
CA LEU A 112 1.48 -16.38 -15.10
C LEU A 112 -0.02 -16.05 -15.23
N THR A 113 -0.40 -15.26 -16.23
CA THR A 113 -1.80 -14.91 -16.51
C THR A 113 -2.64 -16.14 -16.83
N ILE A 114 -2.15 -17.03 -17.71
CA ILE A 114 -2.84 -18.29 -18.05
C ILE A 114 -3.00 -19.14 -16.78
N ALA A 115 -1.96 -19.27 -15.98
CA ALA A 115 -2.02 -20.04 -14.74
C ALA A 115 -3.07 -19.46 -13.78
N CYS A 116 -3.10 -18.14 -13.57
CA CYS A 116 -4.10 -17.47 -12.73
C CYS A 116 -5.54 -17.76 -13.20
N GLN A 117 -5.78 -17.69 -14.50
CA GLN A 117 -7.11 -17.90 -15.08
C GLN A 117 -7.54 -19.38 -15.02
N VAL A 118 -6.65 -20.31 -15.38
CA VAL A 118 -6.96 -21.76 -15.38
C VAL A 118 -7.20 -22.25 -13.96
N LEU A 119 -6.44 -21.76 -12.99
CA LEU A 119 -6.56 -22.15 -11.59
C LEU A 119 -7.61 -21.36 -10.83
N ASN A 120 -8.27 -20.37 -11.45
CA ASN A 120 -9.19 -19.44 -10.80
C ASN A 120 -8.58 -18.82 -9.53
N LEU A 121 -7.37 -18.27 -9.62
CA LEU A 121 -6.70 -17.64 -8.48
C LEU A 121 -7.29 -16.26 -8.13
N ALA A 122 -7.99 -15.64 -9.08
CA ALA A 122 -8.78 -14.44 -8.87
C ALA A 122 -10.28 -14.76 -8.96
N PRO A 123 -11.15 -13.98 -8.30
CA PRO A 123 -12.61 -14.17 -8.39
C PRO A 123 -13.14 -14.07 -9.82
N LYS A 124 -12.53 -13.22 -10.63
CA LYS A 124 -12.89 -13.04 -12.04
C LYS A 124 -11.65 -13.09 -12.94
N PRO A 125 -11.67 -13.80 -14.09
CA PRO A 125 -10.51 -13.95 -14.97
C PRO A 125 -9.92 -12.64 -15.50
N GLU A 126 -10.74 -11.60 -15.65
CA GLU A 126 -10.33 -10.27 -16.09
C GLU A 126 -9.41 -9.54 -15.10
N ILE A 127 -9.35 -9.97 -13.84
CA ILE A 127 -8.43 -9.41 -12.82
C ILE A 127 -7.01 -9.94 -13.03
N CYS A 128 -6.86 -11.17 -13.53
CA CYS A 128 -5.57 -11.84 -13.60
C CYS A 128 -4.54 -11.08 -14.44
N GLU A 129 -4.90 -10.65 -15.65
CA GLU A 129 -3.95 -9.98 -16.55
C GLU A 129 -3.45 -8.63 -15.99
N PRO A 130 -4.31 -7.65 -15.65
CA PRO A 130 -3.85 -6.34 -15.21
C PRO A 130 -3.07 -6.45 -13.90
N THR A 131 -3.54 -7.26 -12.93
CA THR A 131 -2.81 -7.43 -11.67
C THR A 131 -1.46 -8.11 -11.88
N ILE A 132 -1.39 -9.17 -12.69
CA ILE A 132 -0.11 -9.86 -12.91
C ILE A 132 0.86 -8.98 -13.67
N SER A 133 0.42 -8.32 -14.72
CA SER A 133 1.24 -7.42 -15.53
C SER A 133 1.85 -6.30 -14.68
N SER A 134 0.99 -5.63 -13.89
CA SER A 134 1.38 -4.55 -12.98
C SER A 134 2.43 -4.95 -11.95
N TYR A 135 2.32 -6.14 -11.34
CA TYR A 135 3.26 -6.59 -10.32
C TYR A 135 4.50 -7.31 -10.86
N ALA A 136 4.35 -8.14 -11.90
CA ALA A 136 5.45 -8.92 -12.44
C ALA A 136 6.46 -8.04 -13.18
N THR A 137 6.02 -6.97 -13.86
CA THR A 137 6.89 -6.07 -14.61
C THR A 137 8.01 -5.46 -13.74
N PRO A 138 7.74 -4.80 -12.60
CA PRO A 138 8.81 -4.28 -11.74
C PRO A 138 9.68 -5.39 -11.14
N ILE A 139 9.11 -6.55 -10.78
CA ILE A 139 9.88 -7.68 -10.25
C ILE A 139 10.87 -8.23 -11.29
N LEU A 140 10.42 -8.40 -12.53
CA LEU A 140 11.27 -8.86 -13.63
C LEU A 140 12.35 -7.83 -13.96
N TYR A 141 12.03 -6.54 -13.91
CA TYR A 141 13.03 -5.47 -14.02
C TYR A 141 14.10 -5.56 -12.93
N MET A 142 13.72 -5.80 -11.67
CA MET A 142 14.69 -5.99 -10.57
C MET A 142 15.59 -7.20 -10.81
N ILE A 143 15.04 -8.31 -11.31
CA ILE A 143 15.78 -9.52 -11.64
C ILE A 143 16.78 -9.28 -12.78
N GLU A 144 16.39 -8.54 -13.80
CA GLU A 144 17.24 -8.21 -14.95
C GLU A 144 18.36 -7.24 -14.61
N ASN A 145 18.06 -6.20 -13.82
CA ASN A 145 18.98 -5.10 -13.55
C ASN A 145 19.81 -5.25 -12.28
N LYS A 146 19.36 -6.10 -11.33
CA LYS A 146 20.10 -6.44 -10.10
C LYS A 146 20.09 -7.96 -9.83
N PRO A 147 20.61 -8.79 -10.75
CA PRO A 147 20.64 -10.24 -10.57
C PRO A 147 21.45 -10.69 -9.32
N GLU A 148 22.32 -9.82 -8.80
CA GLU A 148 23.13 -10.02 -7.61
C GLU A 148 22.34 -9.99 -6.29
N ILE A 149 21.10 -9.49 -6.27
CA ILE A 149 20.26 -9.52 -5.06
C ILE A 149 20.08 -10.98 -4.62
N PRO A 150 20.51 -11.37 -3.41
CA PRO A 150 20.34 -12.74 -2.93
C PRO A 150 18.87 -13.15 -2.86
N ASP A 151 18.56 -14.39 -3.20
CA ASP A 151 17.17 -14.88 -3.18
C ASP A 151 16.58 -14.86 -1.77
N ASP A 152 17.40 -15.16 -0.76
CA ASP A 152 17.03 -15.08 0.65
C ASP A 152 16.74 -13.63 1.10
N ASP A 153 17.42 -12.63 0.52
CA ASP A 153 17.17 -11.22 0.82
C ASP A 153 15.85 -10.76 0.20
N PHE A 154 15.63 -11.09 -1.07
CA PHE A 154 14.38 -10.79 -1.77
C PHE A 154 13.18 -11.42 -1.08
N CYS A 155 13.23 -12.74 -0.82
CA CYS A 155 12.16 -13.47 -0.18
C CYS A 155 11.99 -13.10 1.30
N GLY A 156 13.09 -12.79 2.01
CA GLY A 156 13.03 -12.39 3.41
C GLY A 156 12.51 -10.97 3.65
N ILE A 157 12.68 -10.06 2.68
CA ILE A 157 12.09 -8.71 2.73
C ILE A 157 10.59 -8.75 2.41
N ILE A 158 10.21 -9.38 1.29
CA ILE A 158 8.79 -9.43 0.84
C ILE A 158 7.94 -10.31 1.77
N ASN A 159 8.57 -11.26 2.45
CA ASN A 159 7.91 -12.10 3.44
C ASN A 159 8.73 -12.14 4.74
N PRO A 160 8.52 -11.15 5.63
CA PRO A 160 9.33 -11.02 6.83
C PRO A 160 9.21 -12.24 7.76
N GLY A 161 10.36 -12.86 8.06
CA GLY A 161 10.43 -14.12 8.82
C GLY A 161 10.54 -15.38 7.97
N CYS A 162 10.45 -15.25 6.64
CA CYS A 162 10.71 -16.34 5.70
C CYS A 162 12.19 -16.76 5.66
N ARG A 163 13.06 -15.78 5.42
CA ARG A 163 14.51 -15.97 5.29
C ARG A 163 15.25 -14.92 6.09
N THR A 164 16.49 -15.26 6.45
CA THR A 164 17.39 -14.34 7.13
C THR A 164 17.95 -13.39 6.10
N ILE A 165 17.59 -12.10 6.18
CA ILE A 165 18.06 -11.08 5.23
C ILE A 165 19.48 -10.61 5.58
N SER A 166 20.27 -10.18 4.61
CA SER A 166 21.67 -9.82 4.84
C SER A 166 21.81 -8.69 5.87
N PRO A 167 22.90 -8.69 6.67
CA PRO A 167 23.17 -7.64 7.66
C PRO A 167 23.10 -6.23 7.09
N HIS A 168 23.63 -5.97 5.89
CA HIS A 168 23.63 -4.63 5.31
C HIS A 168 22.22 -4.05 5.05
N LEU A 169 21.19 -4.90 4.95
CA LEU A 169 19.79 -4.49 4.79
C LEU A 169 19.12 -4.14 6.13
N ARG A 170 19.72 -4.57 7.25
CA ARG A 170 19.20 -4.41 8.63
C ARG A 170 20.06 -3.50 9.50
N ASP A 171 21.37 -3.55 9.32
CA ASP A 171 22.40 -3.01 10.20
C ASP A 171 23.00 -1.74 9.60
N TRP A 172 22.13 -0.85 9.13
CA TRP A 172 22.51 0.49 8.71
C TRP A 172 22.14 1.51 9.79
N THR A 173 22.76 2.67 9.75
CA THR A 173 22.61 3.68 10.80
C THR A 173 22.39 5.05 10.19
N VAL A 174 21.65 5.87 10.91
CA VAL A 174 21.45 7.30 10.64
C VAL A 174 22.27 8.09 11.65
N ASP A 175 22.89 9.19 11.21
CA ASP A 175 23.61 10.05 12.14
C ASP A 175 22.62 10.89 12.95
N ILE A 176 22.60 10.66 14.26
CA ILE A 176 21.79 11.39 15.25
C ILE A 176 22.68 12.18 16.23
N SER A 177 23.94 12.43 15.87
CA SER A 177 24.90 13.11 16.73
C SER A 177 24.51 14.59 16.88
N PRO A 178 24.16 15.07 18.10
CA PRO A 178 23.73 16.45 18.27
C PRO A 178 24.95 17.38 18.10
N PRO A 179 24.93 18.35 17.16
CA PRO A 179 26.06 19.24 16.92
C PRO A 179 26.47 20.04 18.17
N ASN A 180 25.50 20.34 19.03
CA ASN A 180 25.66 21.20 20.21
C ASN A 180 25.60 20.42 21.55
N GLY A 181 25.73 19.09 21.50
CA GLY A 181 25.60 18.21 22.67
C GLY A 181 24.14 17.95 23.07
N LYS A 182 23.93 16.94 23.92
CA LYS A 182 22.57 16.51 24.32
C LYS A 182 21.89 17.56 25.20
N LYS A 183 20.68 17.99 24.84
CA LYS A 183 19.86 18.84 25.71
C LYS A 183 19.26 18.06 26.87
N THR A 184 19.03 18.75 27.99
CA THR A 184 18.38 18.16 29.17
C THR A 184 16.92 17.90 28.86
N ARG A 185 16.45 16.65 29.08
CA ARG A 185 15.04 16.28 28.88
C ARG A 185 14.14 17.17 29.73
N LYS A 186 13.22 17.90 29.09
CA LYS A 186 12.13 18.60 29.80
C LYS A 186 11.22 17.55 30.46
N THR A 187 11.06 17.65 31.77
CA THR A 187 10.09 16.82 32.51
C THR A 187 8.74 17.52 32.54
N LEU A 188 7.68 16.79 32.21
CA LEU A 188 6.32 17.28 32.42
C LEU A 188 6.08 17.52 33.92
N PRO A 189 5.29 18.55 34.31
CA PRO A 189 4.91 18.76 35.70
C PRO A 189 4.22 17.51 36.26
N LYS A 190 4.66 17.05 37.45
CA LYS A 190 4.06 15.88 38.12
C LYS A 190 2.62 16.13 38.57
N ASP A 191 2.29 17.40 38.79
CA ASP A 191 0.99 17.84 39.32
C ASP A 191 -0.07 18.02 38.22
N GLY A 192 0.21 17.52 37.00
CA GLY A 192 -0.67 17.65 35.84
C GLY A 192 -0.56 18.99 35.14
N LEU A 193 -1.40 19.18 34.12
CA LEU A 193 -1.51 20.45 33.40
C LEU A 193 -2.16 21.50 34.32
N PRO A 194 -1.71 22.77 34.30
CA PRO A 194 -2.39 23.85 35.00
C PRO A 194 -3.89 23.89 34.66
N ALA A 195 -4.75 24.21 35.64
CA ALA A 195 -6.21 24.23 35.45
C ALA A 195 -6.70 25.18 34.34
N GLN A 196 -5.86 26.13 33.91
CA GLN A 196 -6.13 27.13 32.87
C GLN A 196 -5.51 26.75 31.51
N THR A 197 -5.11 25.48 31.31
CA THR A 197 -4.48 25.05 30.06
C THR A 197 -5.50 25.03 28.93
N GLU A 198 -5.26 25.84 27.90
CA GLU A 198 -6.06 25.81 26.67
C GLU A 198 -5.83 24.47 25.95
N LEU A 199 -6.92 23.82 25.54
CA LEU A 199 -6.86 22.54 24.84
C LEU A 199 -6.99 22.76 23.34
N THR A 200 -6.07 22.20 22.58
CA THR A 200 -6.13 22.18 21.12
C THR A 200 -6.90 20.97 20.63
N LYS A 201 -7.90 21.18 19.76
CA LYS A 201 -8.61 20.09 19.09
C LYS A 201 -7.99 19.78 17.73
N ILE A 202 -7.83 18.49 17.49
CA ILE A 202 -7.28 17.92 16.27
C ILE A 202 -8.31 16.93 15.74
N LEU A 203 -8.65 17.05 14.47
CA LEU A 203 -9.38 16.01 13.74
C LEU A 203 -8.38 15.19 12.94
N GLN A 204 -8.60 13.88 12.88
CA GLN A 204 -7.82 12.99 12.04
C GLN A 204 -8.77 12.20 11.13
N PHE A 205 -8.54 12.31 9.83
CA PHE A 205 -9.21 11.53 8.79
C PHE A 205 -8.17 10.61 8.16
N THR A 206 -8.48 9.33 8.07
CA THR A 206 -7.57 8.28 7.59
C THR A 206 -8.38 7.20 6.89
N ASP A 207 -7.77 6.49 5.95
CA ASP A 207 -8.33 5.28 5.33
C ASP A 207 -9.73 5.54 4.76
N LEU A 208 -9.87 6.65 4.04
CA LEU A 208 -11.16 7.10 3.53
C LEU A 208 -11.74 6.10 2.54
N HIS A 209 -10.89 5.48 1.72
CA HIS A 209 -11.25 4.50 0.70
C HIS A 209 -12.56 4.86 0.00
N LEU A 210 -12.60 6.06 -0.57
CA LEU A 210 -13.76 6.57 -1.29
C LEU A 210 -13.95 5.76 -2.57
N ASP A 211 -15.19 5.35 -2.81
CA ASP A 211 -15.61 4.82 -4.10
C ASP A 211 -16.60 5.79 -4.75
N LEU A 212 -16.08 6.54 -5.72
CA LEU A 212 -16.87 7.49 -6.49
C LEU A 212 -17.88 6.81 -7.44
N ASP A 213 -17.77 5.50 -7.66
CA ASP A 213 -18.69 4.72 -8.49
C ASP A 213 -19.67 3.87 -7.67
N TYR A 214 -19.71 4.05 -6.35
CA TYR A 214 -20.66 3.38 -5.47
C TYR A 214 -22.10 3.78 -5.81
N VAL A 215 -22.97 2.77 -5.98
CA VAL A 215 -24.39 2.94 -6.28
C VAL A 215 -25.25 2.19 -5.25
N PRO A 216 -26.06 2.90 -4.43
CA PRO A 216 -26.99 2.26 -3.51
C PRO A 216 -27.94 1.28 -4.21
N GLY A 217 -28.20 0.14 -3.58
CA GLY A 217 -29.05 -0.93 -4.09
C GLY A 217 -28.33 -1.96 -4.97
N MET A 218 -27.08 -1.72 -5.37
CA MET A 218 -26.27 -2.72 -6.09
C MET A 218 -25.78 -3.83 -5.16
N ASP A 219 -25.31 -4.92 -5.76
CA ASP A 219 -24.87 -6.10 -5.01
C ASP A 219 -23.56 -5.81 -4.26
N ALA A 220 -23.63 -5.89 -2.92
CA ALA A 220 -22.47 -5.77 -2.05
C ALA A 220 -21.73 -7.10 -1.86
N ALA A 221 -22.30 -8.22 -2.33
CA ALA A 221 -21.71 -9.56 -2.26
C ALA A 221 -21.35 -10.08 -3.65
N CYS A 222 -20.76 -9.21 -4.49
CA CYS A 222 -20.43 -9.49 -5.88
C CYS A 222 -19.21 -10.42 -6.07
N GLY A 223 -18.63 -10.92 -4.98
CA GLY A 223 -17.46 -11.79 -4.97
C GLY A 223 -16.15 -11.07 -5.29
N LEU A 224 -16.15 -9.73 -5.29
CA LEU A 224 -14.99 -8.89 -5.53
C LEU A 224 -14.59 -8.10 -4.26
N PRO A 225 -13.37 -7.53 -4.23
CA PRO A 225 -12.85 -6.69 -3.13
C PRO A 225 -13.57 -5.36 -3.00
N VAL A 226 -14.02 -4.86 -4.15
CA VAL A 226 -14.84 -3.67 -4.27
C VAL A 226 -16.06 -4.09 -5.04
N CYS A 227 -17.20 -3.93 -4.39
CA CYS A 227 -18.53 -4.20 -4.89
C CYS A 227 -19.37 -2.91 -4.81
N CYS A 228 -20.70 -3.04 -4.85
CA CYS A 228 -21.63 -1.93 -4.75
C CYS A 228 -21.59 -0.95 -5.93
N ARG A 229 -21.03 -1.33 -7.08
CA ARG A 229 -21.03 -0.51 -8.30
C ARG A 229 -22.12 -0.96 -9.26
N ALA A 230 -22.48 -0.10 -10.21
CA ALA A 230 -23.48 -0.44 -11.23
C ALA A 230 -23.12 -1.72 -12.03
N THR A 231 -21.84 -1.97 -12.24
CA THR A 231 -21.31 -3.16 -12.94
C THR A 231 -21.52 -4.47 -12.17
N ASP A 232 -21.80 -4.40 -10.87
CA ASP A 232 -22.02 -5.58 -10.03
C ASP A 232 -23.46 -6.09 -10.08
N GLY A 233 -24.35 -5.29 -10.68
CA GLY A 233 -25.76 -5.63 -10.84
C GLY A 233 -26.55 -5.57 -9.53
N THR A 234 -27.80 -6.03 -9.60
CA THR A 234 -28.69 -6.07 -8.43
C THR A 234 -28.50 -7.37 -7.65
N PRO A 235 -28.53 -7.33 -6.31
CA PRO A 235 -28.32 -8.52 -5.50
C PRO A 235 -29.45 -9.53 -5.67
N THR A 236 -29.10 -10.82 -5.72
CA THR A 236 -30.09 -11.91 -5.71
C THR A 236 -30.76 -12.07 -4.33
N ASN A 237 -30.02 -11.80 -3.26
CA ASN A 237 -30.52 -11.72 -1.90
C ASN A 237 -30.68 -10.24 -1.52
N PRO A 238 -31.90 -9.74 -1.24
CA PRO A 238 -32.11 -8.33 -0.85
C PRO A 238 -31.28 -7.87 0.35
N GLY A 239 -30.84 -8.79 1.23
CA GLY A 239 -29.94 -8.47 2.35
C GLY A 239 -28.55 -8.00 1.95
N ASN A 240 -28.12 -8.26 0.71
CA ASN A 240 -26.83 -7.83 0.16
C ASN A 240 -26.92 -6.49 -0.58
N ALA A 241 -28.06 -5.80 -0.54
CA ALA A 241 -28.22 -4.52 -1.20
C ALA A 241 -27.36 -3.44 -0.52
N ALA A 242 -26.53 -2.77 -1.31
CA ALA A 242 -25.70 -1.65 -0.90
C ALA A 242 -26.56 -0.53 -0.26
N GLY A 243 -26.25 -0.12 0.97
CA GLY A 243 -26.96 0.96 1.65
C GLY A 243 -26.56 2.35 1.11
N LYS A 244 -27.38 3.38 1.34
CA LYS A 244 -27.03 4.77 0.96
C LYS A 244 -25.73 5.27 1.62
N TRP A 245 -25.51 4.88 2.87
CA TRP A 245 -24.39 5.35 3.69
C TRP A 245 -23.22 4.35 3.73
N GLY A 246 -23.32 3.24 3.01
CA GLY A 246 -22.28 2.21 2.93
C GLY A 246 -22.82 0.79 3.14
N HIS A 247 -21.89 -0.15 3.04
CA HIS A 247 -22.07 -1.57 3.35
C HIS A 247 -20.74 -2.13 3.87
N PHE A 248 -20.76 -3.15 4.73
CA PHE A 248 -19.56 -3.76 5.32
C PHE A 248 -18.58 -4.40 4.33
N SER A 249 -18.98 -4.55 3.07
CA SER A 249 -18.23 -5.27 2.03
C SER A 249 -17.82 -4.33 0.89
N CYS A 250 -17.97 -3.03 1.07
CA CYS A 250 -17.76 -2.04 0.03
C CYS A 250 -16.97 -0.86 0.57
N ALA A 251 -16.34 -0.13 -0.36
CA ALA A 251 -15.68 1.13 -0.09
C ALA A 251 -16.69 2.24 0.27
N LEU A 252 -16.19 3.34 0.83
CA LEU A 252 -16.99 4.42 1.39
C LEU A 252 -17.73 5.18 0.27
N PRO A 253 -19.06 5.35 0.33
CA PRO A 253 -19.77 6.12 -0.69
C PRO A 253 -19.70 7.62 -0.42
N GLU A 254 -19.80 8.41 -1.50
CA GLU A 254 -19.78 9.88 -1.44
C GLU A 254 -20.69 10.50 -0.34
N PRO A 255 -21.98 10.09 -0.18
CA PRO A 255 -22.83 10.69 0.84
C PRO A 255 -22.27 10.51 2.25
N ALA A 256 -21.65 9.36 2.55
CA ALA A 256 -21.09 9.07 3.86
C ALA A 256 -19.88 9.95 4.17
N LEU A 257 -18.97 10.13 3.19
CA LEU A 257 -17.82 11.01 3.37
C LEU A 257 -18.23 12.48 3.57
N LYS A 258 -19.12 13.00 2.71
CA LYS A 258 -19.63 14.36 2.84
C LYS A 258 -20.34 14.59 4.17
N GLY A 259 -21.22 13.66 4.56
CA GLY A 259 -21.92 13.73 5.84
C GLY A 259 -20.98 13.68 7.04
N MET A 260 -19.90 12.88 6.97
CA MET A 260 -18.86 12.83 8.01
C MET A 260 -18.13 14.18 8.14
N TYR A 261 -17.72 14.79 7.03
CA TYR A 261 -17.06 16.10 7.03
C TYR A 261 -17.99 17.21 7.55
N GLU A 262 -19.23 17.26 7.07
CA GLU A 262 -20.23 18.23 7.54
C GLU A 262 -20.50 18.06 9.04
N HIS A 263 -20.66 16.83 9.53
CA HIS A 263 -20.88 16.58 10.95
C HIS A 263 -19.67 17.00 11.80
N ALA A 264 -18.46 16.67 11.35
CA ALA A 264 -17.23 17.03 12.05
C ALA A 264 -17.04 18.55 12.13
N ALA A 265 -17.25 19.27 11.02
CA ALA A 265 -17.17 20.74 10.98
C ALA A 265 -18.22 21.39 11.91
N ASN A 266 -19.46 20.90 11.90
CA ASN A 266 -20.53 21.42 12.76
C ASN A 266 -20.30 21.15 14.25
N THR A 267 -19.68 20.01 14.59
CA THR A 267 -19.46 19.59 15.98
C THR A 267 -18.19 20.20 16.57
N HIS A 268 -17.17 20.42 15.73
CA HIS A 268 -15.84 20.87 16.13
C HIS A 268 -15.47 22.18 15.45
N SER A 269 -16.31 23.21 15.61
CA SER A 269 -16.05 24.55 15.06
C SER A 269 -14.82 25.26 15.63
N ASP A 270 -14.23 24.70 16.70
CA ASP A 270 -12.98 25.14 17.33
C ASP A 270 -11.77 24.24 16.99
N VAL A 271 -11.89 23.35 16.00
CA VAL A 271 -10.76 22.55 15.51
C VAL A 271 -9.64 23.48 15.01
N LYS A 272 -8.39 23.16 15.39
CA LYS A 272 -7.21 23.90 14.93
C LYS A 272 -6.46 23.18 13.83
N PHE A 273 -6.40 21.86 13.92
CA PHE A 273 -5.63 21.03 13.01
C PHE A 273 -6.50 19.90 12.45
N ILE A 274 -6.29 19.60 11.17
CA ILE A 274 -6.79 18.39 10.53
C ILE A 274 -5.59 17.61 10.01
N PHE A 275 -5.46 16.36 10.45
CA PHE A 275 -4.52 15.40 9.87
C PHE A 275 -5.27 14.55 8.86
N LEU A 276 -4.79 14.52 7.62
CA LEU A 276 -5.37 13.72 6.55
C LEU A 276 -4.34 12.69 6.08
N THR A 277 -4.41 11.49 6.63
CA THR A 277 -3.29 10.54 6.66
C THR A 277 -3.31 9.49 5.53
N GLY A 278 -3.81 9.82 4.34
CA GLY A 278 -3.73 8.94 3.15
C GLY A 278 -4.87 7.91 2.99
N ASP A 279 -4.71 7.02 2.02
CA ASP A 279 -5.67 5.98 1.60
C ASP A 279 -7.03 6.56 1.17
N TYR A 280 -6.97 7.35 0.11
CA TYR A 280 -8.07 8.12 -0.47
C TYR A 280 -8.97 7.29 -1.38
N ILE A 281 -8.38 6.42 -2.18
CA ILE A 281 -9.05 5.63 -3.22
C ILE A 281 -9.52 4.27 -2.69
N HIS A 282 -10.65 3.77 -3.19
CA HIS A 282 -11.19 2.42 -2.92
C HIS A 282 -10.15 1.30 -3.14
N SER A 283 -10.35 0.10 -2.58
CA SER A 283 -9.40 -1.03 -2.67
C SER A 283 -9.47 -1.84 -3.99
N GLY A 284 -9.94 -1.22 -5.07
CA GLY A 284 -10.18 -1.88 -6.36
C GLY A 284 -8.96 -1.78 -7.26
N ILE A 285 -7.86 -2.39 -6.83
CA ILE A 285 -6.49 -2.13 -7.30
C ILE A 285 -6.27 -2.35 -8.80
N TRP A 286 -7.11 -3.16 -9.46
CA TRP A 286 -7.05 -3.40 -10.91
C TRP A 286 -7.71 -2.29 -11.74
N LEU A 287 -8.33 -1.30 -11.09
CA LEU A 287 -8.97 -0.13 -11.70
C LEU A 287 -8.18 1.15 -11.49
N TYR A 288 -7.03 1.08 -10.81
CA TYR A 288 -6.19 2.23 -10.54
C TYR A 288 -5.62 2.81 -11.84
N GLY A 289 -5.21 4.07 -11.75
CA GLY A 289 -4.60 4.79 -12.85
C GLY A 289 -4.61 6.29 -12.60
N VAL A 290 -3.89 7.03 -13.43
CA VAL A 290 -3.72 8.49 -13.26
C VAL A 290 -5.07 9.21 -13.11
N ASP A 291 -6.02 8.92 -14.01
CA ASP A 291 -7.33 9.58 -14.00
C ASP A 291 -8.17 9.18 -12.77
N GLU A 292 -8.17 7.89 -12.45
CA GLU A 292 -8.93 7.33 -11.33
C GLU A 292 -8.44 7.90 -10.00
N ASN A 293 -7.14 7.84 -9.75
CA ASN A 293 -6.54 8.33 -8.50
C ASN A 293 -6.71 9.85 -8.39
N THR A 294 -6.52 10.59 -9.50
CA THR A 294 -6.66 12.05 -9.50
C THR A 294 -8.08 12.50 -9.18
N ARG A 295 -9.12 11.87 -9.73
CA ARG A 295 -10.50 12.26 -9.38
C ARG A 295 -10.82 12.03 -7.90
N HIS A 296 -10.24 11.01 -7.26
CA HIS A 296 -10.42 10.74 -5.83
C HIS A 296 -9.71 11.80 -4.98
N HIS A 297 -8.46 12.14 -5.30
CA HIS A 297 -7.73 13.21 -4.63
C HIS A 297 -8.52 14.53 -4.69
N VAL A 298 -8.97 14.94 -5.88
CA VAL A 298 -9.74 16.17 -6.07
C VAL A 298 -11.06 16.14 -5.30
N ALA A 299 -11.81 15.04 -5.34
CA ALA A 299 -13.10 14.94 -4.64
C ALA A 299 -12.93 15.08 -3.12
N ILE A 300 -11.99 14.33 -2.54
CA ILE A 300 -11.71 14.35 -1.10
C ILE A 300 -11.29 15.73 -0.63
N THR A 301 -10.36 16.37 -1.32
CA THR A 301 -9.86 17.69 -0.91
C THR A 301 -10.91 18.77 -1.09
N THR A 302 -11.66 18.75 -2.20
CA THR A 302 -12.72 19.74 -2.49
C THR A 302 -13.83 19.68 -1.44
N TRP A 303 -14.26 18.47 -1.03
CA TRP A 303 -15.33 18.32 -0.05
C TRP A 303 -14.86 18.65 1.37
N LEU A 304 -13.61 18.29 1.71
CA LEU A 304 -13.01 18.69 2.99
C LEU A 304 -12.89 20.22 3.08
N GLN A 305 -12.35 20.86 2.04
CA GLN A 305 -12.24 22.32 1.94
C GLN A 305 -13.60 23.00 2.11
N SER A 306 -14.60 22.55 1.35
CA SER A 306 -15.96 23.09 1.43
C SER A 306 -16.56 22.98 2.83
N ALA A 307 -16.37 21.84 3.52
CA ALA A 307 -16.92 21.62 4.84
C ALA A 307 -16.28 22.50 5.93
N PHE A 308 -14.98 22.78 5.81
CA PHE A 308 -14.21 23.51 6.82
C PHE A 308 -13.87 24.96 6.45
N GLU A 309 -14.36 25.47 5.31
CA GLU A 309 -14.06 26.81 4.79
C GLU A 309 -14.28 27.92 5.82
N SER A 310 -15.41 27.89 6.54
CA SER A 310 -15.74 28.90 7.55
C SER A 310 -14.92 28.83 8.84
N ILE A 311 -14.26 27.69 9.09
CA ILE A 311 -13.46 27.44 10.30
C ILE A 311 -11.98 27.76 10.04
N GLY A 312 -11.48 27.39 8.86
CA GLY A 312 -10.08 27.61 8.45
C GLY A 312 -9.02 26.91 9.31
N PRO A 313 -9.14 25.60 9.64
CA PRO A 313 -8.07 24.88 10.33
C PRO A 313 -6.85 24.68 9.42
N GLU A 314 -5.67 24.47 10.01
CA GLU A 314 -4.51 24.01 9.23
C GLU A 314 -4.69 22.52 8.90
N ILE A 315 -4.58 22.17 7.61
CA ILE A 315 -4.75 20.81 7.10
C ILE A 315 -3.38 20.28 6.68
N TYR A 316 -3.01 19.11 7.19
CA TYR A 316 -1.73 18.46 6.92
C TYR A 316 -1.96 17.09 6.25
N PRO A 317 -1.82 17.02 4.93
CA PRO A 317 -2.06 15.79 4.18
C PRO A 317 -0.81 14.91 4.09
N LEU A 318 -1.04 13.61 3.87
CA LEU A 318 -0.02 12.60 3.61
C LEU A 318 -0.42 11.73 2.41
N VAL A 319 0.50 10.88 1.97
CA VAL A 319 0.23 9.79 1.03
C VAL A 319 0.19 8.47 1.79
N GLY A 320 -0.77 7.61 1.46
CA GLY A 320 -0.90 6.25 1.98
C GLY A 320 -0.43 5.22 0.96
N ASN A 321 -0.70 3.95 1.24
CA ASN A 321 -0.20 2.87 0.40
C ASN A 321 -1.09 2.60 -0.82
N HIS A 322 -2.34 3.10 -0.83
CA HIS A 322 -3.28 2.98 -1.95
C HIS A 322 -3.18 4.10 -3.01
N GLU A 323 -2.45 5.17 -2.75
CA GLU A 323 -2.25 6.27 -3.71
C GLU A 323 -1.49 5.93 -5.01
N PRO A 324 -0.44 5.07 -5.04
CA PRO A 324 0.22 4.71 -6.28
C PRO A 324 -0.59 3.71 -7.11
N ASP A 325 -0.37 3.77 -8.43
CA ASP A 325 -0.65 2.67 -9.34
C ASP A 325 0.71 2.16 -9.83
N VAL A 326 1.20 1.01 -9.36
CA VAL A 326 0.51 -0.06 -8.61
C VAL A 326 0.48 0.20 -7.10
N VAL A 327 -0.58 -0.23 -6.40
CA VAL A 327 -0.72 -0.13 -4.93
C VAL A 327 0.53 -0.65 -4.19
N ASN A 328 0.90 0.02 -3.10
CA ASN A 328 2.11 -0.17 -2.29
C ASN A 328 3.45 0.07 -3.01
N MET A 329 3.47 0.17 -4.34
CA MET A 329 4.72 0.26 -5.09
C MET A 329 5.23 1.68 -5.11
N TYR A 330 6.27 1.92 -4.31
CA TYR A 330 7.01 3.18 -4.26
C TYR A 330 8.41 2.95 -4.84
N PRO A 331 8.56 3.01 -6.18
CA PRO A 331 9.85 2.81 -6.84
C PRO A 331 10.90 3.86 -6.44
N PRO A 332 12.17 3.47 -6.29
CA PRO A 332 13.28 4.39 -6.15
C PRO A 332 13.37 5.35 -7.33
N GLU A 333 13.90 6.55 -7.08
CA GLU A 333 13.99 7.61 -8.09
C GLU A 333 14.72 7.17 -9.37
N GLU A 334 15.76 6.35 -9.22
CA GLU A 334 16.56 5.85 -10.33
C GLU A 334 15.77 4.97 -11.32
N THR A 335 14.58 4.48 -10.96
CA THR A 335 13.74 3.64 -11.83
C THR A 335 12.53 4.38 -12.41
N TRP A 336 12.36 5.67 -12.14
CA TRP A 336 11.16 6.42 -12.58
C TRP A 336 11.04 6.62 -14.09
N ALA A 337 12.10 6.40 -14.86
CA ALA A 337 12.02 6.41 -16.31
C ALA A 337 11.10 5.30 -16.84
N ASP A 338 11.13 4.13 -16.20
CA ASP A 338 10.32 2.96 -16.57
C ASP A 338 9.10 2.79 -15.66
N PHE A 339 9.20 3.25 -14.40
CA PHE A 339 8.15 3.11 -13.37
C PHE A 339 7.79 4.49 -12.79
N PRO A 340 7.06 5.33 -13.53
CA PRO A 340 6.79 6.69 -13.12
C PRO A 340 5.87 6.73 -11.88
N LEU A 341 6.39 7.26 -10.77
CA LEU A 341 5.60 7.55 -9.56
C LEU A 341 5.23 9.03 -9.42
N ARG A 342 6.00 9.92 -10.08
CA ARG A 342 5.91 11.37 -9.88
C ARG A 342 4.52 11.94 -10.17
N TRP A 343 3.79 11.33 -11.11
CA TRP A 343 2.41 11.74 -11.42
C TRP A 343 1.51 11.69 -10.19
N MET A 344 1.72 10.72 -9.28
CA MET A 344 0.91 10.55 -8.07
C MET A 344 1.18 11.71 -7.11
N TYR A 345 2.45 12.05 -6.86
CA TYR A 345 2.79 13.20 -6.02
C TYR A 345 2.27 14.52 -6.60
N HIS A 346 2.31 14.70 -7.93
CA HIS A 346 1.69 15.86 -8.57
C HIS A 346 0.18 15.88 -8.40
N SER A 347 -0.48 14.75 -8.63
CA SER A 347 -1.94 14.63 -8.46
C SER A 347 -2.38 14.99 -7.04
N VAL A 348 -1.63 14.55 -6.03
CA VAL A 348 -1.84 14.95 -4.63
C VAL A 348 -1.52 16.44 -4.47
N ALA A 349 -0.33 16.91 -4.87
CA ALA A 349 0.04 18.32 -4.70
C ALA A 349 -0.97 19.30 -5.34
N ASP A 350 -1.48 19.00 -6.53
CA ASP A 350 -2.47 19.79 -7.24
C ASP A 350 -3.83 19.80 -6.51
N ALA A 351 -4.26 18.65 -5.97
CA ALA A 351 -5.51 18.54 -5.23
C ALA A 351 -5.46 19.20 -3.85
N PHE A 352 -4.31 19.14 -3.17
CA PHE A 352 -4.12 19.66 -1.82
C PHE A 352 -3.67 21.13 -1.80
N GLY A 353 -3.06 21.62 -2.87
CA GLY A 353 -2.73 23.03 -3.09
C GLY A 353 -2.00 23.68 -1.91
N ASP A 354 -2.56 24.77 -1.41
CA ASP A 354 -1.97 25.63 -0.36
C ASP A 354 -1.84 24.95 1.03
N PHE A 355 -2.32 23.72 1.19
CA PHE A 355 -2.10 22.92 2.40
C PHE A 355 -0.66 22.42 2.50
N LEU A 356 0.02 22.25 1.36
CA LEU A 356 1.43 21.90 1.35
C LEU A 356 2.30 23.17 1.43
N PRO A 357 3.34 23.19 2.27
CA PRO A 357 4.23 24.33 2.38
C PRO A 357 5.02 24.55 1.08
N ALA A 358 4.94 25.77 0.53
CA ALA A 358 5.52 26.11 -0.77
C ALA A 358 7.05 25.88 -0.85
N ASP A 359 7.77 26.08 0.26
CA ASP A 359 9.21 25.85 0.37
C ASP A 359 9.60 24.36 0.41
N GLN A 360 8.64 23.45 0.67
CA GLN A 360 8.87 22.00 0.63
C GLN A 360 8.30 21.34 -0.63
N MET A 361 7.69 22.10 -1.54
CA MET A 361 6.98 21.53 -2.69
C MET A 361 7.89 20.65 -3.56
N GLU A 362 9.14 21.06 -3.77
CA GLU A 362 10.11 20.25 -4.53
C GLU A 362 10.38 18.91 -3.84
N LEU A 363 10.55 18.92 -2.51
CA LEU A 363 10.79 17.72 -1.72
C LEU A 363 9.57 16.79 -1.74
N PHE A 364 8.36 17.35 -1.58
CA PHE A 364 7.11 16.61 -1.62
C PHE A 364 6.89 15.95 -2.99
N LEU A 365 7.07 16.71 -4.09
CA LEU A 365 6.93 16.20 -5.46
C LEU A 365 7.95 15.13 -5.83
N LYS A 366 8.99 14.97 -5.00
CA LYS A 366 10.01 13.96 -5.17
C LYS A 366 9.75 12.74 -4.28
N TYR A 367 9.49 12.94 -3.00
CA TYR A 367 9.51 11.83 -2.04
C TYR A 367 8.26 11.70 -1.17
N GLY A 368 7.30 12.63 -1.30
CA GLY A 368 6.01 12.59 -0.60
C GLY A 368 6.08 12.90 0.90
N TYR A 369 7.20 13.42 1.40
CA TYR A 369 7.38 13.85 2.79
C TYR A 369 7.74 15.34 2.86
N TYR A 370 7.42 15.99 3.99
CA TYR A 370 7.67 17.42 4.20
C TYR A 370 7.64 17.81 5.69
N THR A 371 8.13 19.01 5.99
CA THR A 371 7.98 19.61 7.33
C THR A 371 7.44 21.04 7.23
N VAL A 372 6.72 21.49 8.24
CA VAL A 372 6.24 22.87 8.30
C VAL A 372 6.12 23.32 9.76
N ILE A 373 6.40 24.61 10.01
CA ILE A 373 6.10 25.22 11.30
C ILE A 373 4.65 25.70 11.24
N SER A 374 3.84 25.32 12.24
CA SER A 374 2.42 25.69 12.28
C SER A 374 2.24 27.21 12.24
N LYS A 375 1.28 27.66 11.43
CA LYS A 375 0.87 29.07 11.38
C LYS A 375 0.19 29.51 12.68
N ALA A 376 -0.47 28.57 13.37
CA ALA A 376 -1.13 28.79 14.66
C ALA A 376 -0.17 28.76 15.86
N ASP A 377 0.95 28.03 15.80
CA ASP A 377 1.96 27.99 16.86
C ASP A 377 3.39 27.89 16.30
N PRO A 378 4.23 28.95 16.39
CA PRO A 378 5.60 28.93 15.91
C PRO A 378 6.53 27.98 16.69
N ASN A 379 6.10 27.50 17.87
CA ASN A 379 6.79 26.50 18.66
C ASN A 379 6.36 25.07 18.32
N LEU A 380 5.47 24.88 17.34
CA LEU A 380 5.03 23.58 16.88
C LEU A 380 5.51 23.34 15.45
N ARG A 381 6.22 22.22 15.26
CA ARG A 381 6.62 21.73 13.95
C ARG A 381 5.83 20.47 13.60
N ILE A 382 5.40 20.37 12.35
CA ILE A 382 4.79 19.19 11.77
C ILE A 382 5.86 18.53 10.91
N ILE A 383 6.03 17.23 11.09
CA ILE A 383 6.88 16.38 10.24
C ILE A 383 5.97 15.29 9.68
N ALA A 384 5.72 15.33 8.38
CA ALA A 384 4.93 14.35 7.67
C ALA A 384 5.87 13.40 6.92
N LEU A 385 5.89 12.14 7.33
CA LEU A 385 6.69 11.08 6.73
C LEU A 385 5.88 10.32 5.67
N ASN A 386 6.55 9.97 4.57
CA ASN A 386 6.10 8.94 3.65
C ASN A 386 6.57 7.57 4.18
N THR A 387 5.76 6.96 5.06
CA THR A 387 6.06 5.65 5.65
C THR A 387 5.88 4.47 4.69
N ASN A 388 5.45 4.72 3.45
CA ASN A 388 5.40 3.69 2.41
C ASN A 388 6.79 3.30 1.91
N LEU A 389 7.78 4.18 2.07
CA LEU A 389 9.18 3.93 1.67
C LEU A 389 9.86 2.82 2.49
N CYS A 390 9.27 2.42 3.63
CA CYS A 390 9.73 1.33 4.49
C CYS A 390 8.67 0.26 4.73
N TYR A 391 7.53 0.33 4.06
CA TYR A 391 6.43 -0.61 4.22
C TYR A 391 6.78 -1.96 3.58
N ILE A 392 6.67 -3.05 4.32
CA ILE A 392 7.04 -4.41 3.83
C ILE A 392 6.36 -4.84 2.52
N ASN A 393 5.19 -4.27 2.19
CA ASN A 393 4.50 -4.57 0.93
C ASN A 393 4.96 -3.67 -0.25
N ASN A 394 5.88 -2.74 -0.02
CA ASN A 394 6.60 -2.08 -1.09
C ASN A 394 7.63 -3.06 -1.67
N PHE A 395 7.29 -3.73 -2.77
CA PHE A 395 8.16 -4.75 -3.35
C PHE A 395 9.43 -4.20 -3.99
N TRP A 396 9.66 -2.89 -3.97
CA TRP A 396 10.93 -2.28 -4.34
C TRP A 396 11.98 -2.30 -3.22
N LEU A 397 11.61 -2.65 -1.99
CA LEU A 397 12.55 -2.71 -0.88
C LEU A 397 13.76 -3.63 -1.13
N PRO A 398 13.63 -4.83 -1.74
CA PRO A 398 14.80 -5.63 -2.11
C PRO A 398 15.76 -4.93 -3.08
N TYR A 399 15.28 -3.97 -3.88
CA TYR A 399 16.11 -3.22 -4.82
C TYR A 399 16.91 -2.12 -4.13
N ASN A 400 16.32 -1.43 -3.16
CA ASN A 400 16.96 -0.37 -2.38
C ASN A 400 16.30 -0.24 -1.00
N ALA A 401 16.93 -0.81 0.03
CA ALA A 401 16.36 -0.93 1.37
C ALA A 401 16.93 0.07 2.39
N THR A 402 18.11 0.63 2.12
CA THR A 402 18.85 1.48 3.06
C THR A 402 18.40 2.93 2.93
N ASP A 403 17.79 3.48 3.98
CA ASP A 403 17.25 4.85 4.04
C ASP A 403 16.67 5.34 2.70
N THR A 404 15.67 4.64 2.18
CA THR A 404 15.07 4.93 0.89
C THR A 404 14.70 6.42 0.79
N SER A 405 15.24 7.09 -0.24
CA SER A 405 15.09 8.53 -0.47
C SER A 405 15.63 9.46 0.63
N GLY A 406 16.54 8.97 1.47
CA GLY A 406 17.23 9.75 2.52
C GLY A 406 16.30 10.25 3.64
N GLN A 407 15.13 9.65 3.79
CA GLN A 407 14.07 10.19 4.62
C GLN A 407 14.38 10.15 6.12
N LEU A 408 15.02 9.08 6.62
CA LEU A 408 15.37 8.99 8.04
C LEU A 408 16.48 9.94 8.42
N GLN A 409 17.51 10.11 7.59
CA GLN A 409 18.52 11.15 7.84
C GLN A 409 17.89 12.54 7.81
N TRP A 410 17.06 12.82 6.80
CA TRP A 410 16.30 14.06 6.74
C TRP A 410 15.44 14.26 8.01
N PHE A 411 14.78 13.21 8.49
CA PHE A 411 13.95 13.25 9.69
C PHE A 411 14.78 13.54 10.95
N ALA A 412 15.93 12.88 11.12
CA ALA A 412 16.85 13.14 12.23
C ALA A 412 17.29 14.61 12.24
N ASP A 413 17.64 15.17 11.08
CA ASP A 413 18.02 16.58 10.96
C ASP A 413 16.87 17.53 11.35
N ARG A 414 15.63 17.24 10.91
CA ARG A 414 14.45 18.06 11.27
C ARG A 414 14.11 17.97 12.76
N LEU A 415 14.31 16.82 13.41
CA LEU A 415 14.19 16.69 14.86
C LEU A 415 15.25 17.50 15.59
N GLN A 416 16.49 17.49 15.11
CA GLN A 416 17.57 18.30 15.69
C GLN A 416 17.28 19.80 15.56
N GLU A 417 16.79 20.26 14.41
CA GLU A 417 16.34 21.65 14.22
C GLU A 417 15.22 22.03 15.18
N ALA A 418 14.23 21.15 15.37
CA ALA A 418 13.14 21.38 16.32
C ALA A 418 13.68 21.46 17.76
N GLU A 419 14.58 20.57 18.14
CA GLU A 419 15.23 20.59 19.45
C GLU A 419 16.02 21.90 19.65
N ASP A 420 16.78 22.33 18.64
CA ASP A 420 17.57 23.56 18.65
C ASP A 420 16.70 24.80 18.83
N ALA A 421 15.58 24.87 18.11
CA ALA A 421 14.57 25.93 18.22
C ALA A 421 13.66 25.80 19.45
N GLY A 422 13.74 24.71 20.22
CA GLY A 422 12.88 24.47 21.38
C GLY A 422 11.42 24.15 21.03
N GLN A 423 11.18 23.68 19.80
CA GLN A 423 9.88 23.33 19.26
C GLN A 423 9.39 21.95 19.74
N ALA A 424 8.08 21.79 19.88
CA ALA A 424 7.41 20.50 19.93
C ALA A 424 7.17 19.99 18.50
N VAL A 425 7.02 18.67 18.35
CA VAL A 425 6.82 18.03 17.05
C VAL A 425 5.56 17.18 17.04
N PHE A 426 4.68 17.38 16.05
CA PHE A 426 3.74 16.36 15.61
C PHE A 426 4.38 15.56 14.48
N LEU A 427 4.49 14.25 14.70
CA LEU A 427 4.97 13.30 13.71
C LEU A 427 3.76 12.61 13.07
N LEU A 428 3.64 12.73 11.76
CA LEU A 428 2.56 12.14 10.97
C LEU A 428 3.13 11.07 10.05
N GLY A 429 2.39 9.98 9.88
CA GLY A 429 2.68 8.87 8.96
C GLY A 429 1.41 8.09 8.68
N HIS A 430 1.40 7.33 7.58
CA HIS A 430 0.28 6.47 7.22
C HIS A 430 0.44 5.08 7.86
N ILE A 431 1.43 4.31 7.41
CA ILE A 431 1.81 3.04 8.02
C ILE A 431 2.46 3.29 9.38
N PHE A 432 1.92 2.66 10.43
CA PHE A 432 2.43 2.82 11.79
C PHE A 432 3.79 2.11 11.99
N PRO A 433 4.68 2.66 12.81
CA PRO A 433 5.94 2.02 13.16
C PRO A 433 5.70 0.78 14.03
N GLY A 434 6.23 -0.36 13.60
CA GLY A 434 5.99 -1.65 14.21
C GLY A 434 6.36 -2.77 13.25
N TRP A 435 5.72 -3.93 13.36
CA TRP A 435 6.05 -5.11 12.55
C TRP A 435 6.14 -4.82 11.04
N PHE A 436 5.28 -3.94 10.53
CA PHE A 436 5.22 -3.55 9.13
C PHE A 436 6.42 -2.69 8.64
N LEU A 437 7.19 -2.10 9.55
CA LEU A 437 8.39 -1.28 9.26
C LEU A 437 9.67 -1.84 9.93
N TYR A 438 9.52 -2.83 10.81
CA TYR A 438 10.51 -3.23 11.84
C TYR A 438 11.86 -3.68 11.27
N PHE A 439 11.88 -4.23 10.06
CA PHE A 439 13.11 -4.77 9.50
C PHE A 439 14.00 -3.71 8.85
N LEU A 440 13.47 -2.52 8.60
CA LEU A 440 14.16 -1.48 7.85
C LEU A 440 14.33 -0.21 8.68
N TRP A 441 13.35 0.21 9.47
CA TRP A 441 13.40 1.47 10.22
C TRP A 441 13.32 1.25 11.75
N SER A 442 14.08 0.27 12.28
CA SER A 442 14.10 -0.05 13.71
C SER A 442 15.16 0.67 14.53
#